data_AF-A0A965DKV0-F1
#
_entry.id   AF-A0A965DKV0-F1
#
_cell.length_a   1.000
_cell.length_b   1.000
_cell.length_c   1.000
_cell.angle_alpha   90.00
_cell.angle_beta   90.00
_cell.angle_gamma   90.00
#
_symmetry.space_group_name_H-M   'P 1'
#
loop_
_entity.id
_entity.type
_entity.pdbx_description
1 polymer ?
#
loop_
_entity_poly.entity_id
_entity_poly.type
_entity_poly.pdbx_seq_one_letter_code
_entity_poly.pdbx_strand_id
1 'polypeptide(L)'
;KIKQGDSYKDSVVKNSFDKLRDEAFSLTYKHTIKASGIVDSFFSPRPGYAGMYFYVEGNAATSKQFFITDSVRHFLRGALYFDATPNEDSIRVVSDFLEADVKHLISTLKWK
;
A
#
# COMPACT_ATOMS: atom_id res chain seq x y z
N LYS A 1 14.07 4.63 4.74
CA LYS A 1 14.88 4.34 5.94
C LYS A 1 15.98 3.38 5.55
N ILE A 2 17.24 3.62 5.95
CA ILE A 2 18.36 2.74 5.66
C ILE A 2 18.65 1.93 6.92
N LYS A 3 18.70 0.60 6.80
CA LYS A 3 19.11 -0.29 7.90
C LYS A 3 20.62 -0.18 8.07
N GLN A 4 21.08 0.26 9.25
CA GLN A 4 22.47 0.18 9.67
C GLN A 4 22.53 -0.64 10.96
N GLY A 5 23.01 -1.88 10.86
CA GLY A 5 22.98 -2.83 11.97
C GLY A 5 21.55 -3.11 12.44
N ASP A 6 21.32 -2.99 13.75
CA ASP A 6 20.02 -3.21 14.40
C ASP A 6 19.13 -1.96 14.46
N SER A 7 19.55 -0.84 13.86
CA SER A 7 18.80 0.42 13.86
C SER A 7 18.45 0.91 12.45
N TYR A 8 17.34 1.64 12.35
CA TYR A 8 16.92 2.32 11.13
C TYR A 8 17.24 3.80 11.27
N LYS A 9 18.12 4.32 10.40
CA LYS A 9 18.34 5.77 10.26
C LYS A 9 17.60 6.29 9.03
N ASP A 10 17.12 7.52 9.12
CA ASP A 10 16.55 8.21 7.97
C ASP A 10 17.63 8.40 6.91
N SER A 11 17.25 8.20 5.65
CA SER A 11 18.17 8.39 4.52
C SER A 11 18.50 9.88 4.41
N VAL A 12 19.76 10.23 4.19
CA VAL A 12 20.21 11.62 3.96
C VAL A 12 19.64 12.18 2.64
N VAL A 13 19.04 11.31 1.81
CA VAL A 13 18.33 11.68 0.60
C VAL A 13 16.99 12.33 0.96
N LYS A 14 16.78 13.58 0.53
CA LYS A 14 15.44 14.19 0.52
C LYS A 14 14.51 13.33 -0.33
N ASN A 15 13.56 12.67 0.32
CA ASN A 15 12.47 11.96 -0.33
C ASN A 15 11.49 13.02 -0.88
N SER A 16 11.53 13.27 -2.18
CA SER A 16 10.48 14.05 -2.83
C SER A 16 9.23 13.19 -3.00
N PHE A 17 8.06 13.85 -3.04
CA PHE A 17 6.80 13.17 -3.29
C PHE A 17 6.87 12.28 -4.54
N ASP A 18 7.42 12.79 -5.65
CA ASP A 18 7.54 12.01 -6.89
C ASP A 18 8.38 10.75 -6.70
N LYS A 19 9.49 10.81 -5.94
CA LYS A 19 10.30 9.62 -5.66
C LYS A 19 9.54 8.59 -4.82
N LEU A 20 8.80 9.03 -3.81
CA LEU A 20 8.01 8.13 -2.96
C LEU A 20 6.84 7.50 -3.72
N ARG A 21 6.18 8.28 -4.59
CA ARG A 21 5.17 7.77 -5.52
C ARG A 21 5.80 6.74 -6.45
N ASP A 22 6.86 7.10 -7.17
CA ASP A 22 7.49 6.22 -8.16
C ASP A 22 8.04 4.95 -7.51
N GLU A 23 8.56 5.02 -6.29
CA GLU A 23 8.97 3.84 -5.51
C GLU A 23 7.79 2.98 -5.08
N ALA A 24 6.66 3.59 -4.66
CA ALA A 24 5.44 2.85 -4.32
C ALA A 24 4.87 2.11 -5.53
N PHE A 25 4.83 2.76 -6.69
CA PHE A 25 4.48 2.13 -7.96
C PHE A 25 5.50 1.02 -8.27
N SER A 26 6.81 1.34 -8.31
CA SER A 26 7.85 0.36 -8.64
C SER A 26 7.83 -0.89 -7.76
N LEU A 27 7.63 -0.77 -6.44
CA LEU A 27 7.48 -1.94 -5.57
C LEU A 27 6.22 -2.74 -5.89
N THR A 28 5.10 -2.06 -6.12
CA THR A 28 3.84 -2.73 -6.51
C THR A 28 4.09 -3.56 -7.77
N TYR A 29 4.63 -2.95 -8.83
CA TYR A 29 4.91 -3.63 -10.11
C TYR A 29 6.02 -4.70 -10.00
N LYS A 30 7.07 -4.51 -9.19
CA LYS A 30 8.13 -5.53 -9.02
C LYS A 30 7.63 -6.82 -8.37
N HIS A 31 6.65 -6.74 -7.47
CA HIS A 31 6.04 -7.91 -6.85
C HIS A 31 4.94 -8.55 -7.72
N THR A 32 4.62 -7.98 -8.88
CA THR A 32 3.55 -8.45 -9.78
C THR A 32 4.03 -9.36 -10.91
N ILE A 33 5.26 -9.88 -10.88
CA ILE A 33 5.82 -10.76 -11.94
C ILE A 33 4.98 -12.04 -12.17
N LYS A 34 4.04 -12.38 -11.26
CA LYS A 34 3.06 -13.46 -11.39
C LYS A 34 1.58 -13.00 -11.35
N ALA A 35 1.32 -11.70 -11.39
CA ALA A 35 -0.03 -11.14 -11.32
C ALA A 35 -0.74 -11.27 -12.67
N SER A 36 -2.01 -11.66 -12.65
CA SER A 36 -2.90 -11.65 -13.82
C SER A 36 -3.36 -10.22 -14.15
N GLY A 37 -3.34 -9.31 -13.18
CA GLY A 37 -3.71 -7.91 -13.37
C GLY A 37 -3.42 -7.04 -12.16
N ILE A 38 -3.32 -5.72 -12.41
CA ILE A 38 -3.26 -4.69 -11.38
C ILE A 38 -4.42 -3.73 -11.64
N VAL A 39 -5.27 -3.55 -10.65
CA VAL A 39 -6.34 -2.55 -10.66
C VAL A 39 -5.96 -1.46 -9.66
N ASP A 40 -5.79 -0.23 -10.13
CA ASP A 40 -5.55 0.93 -9.29
C ASP A 40 -6.81 1.79 -9.13
N SER A 41 -6.94 2.43 -7.97
CA SER A 41 -8.08 3.30 -7.67
C SER A 41 -7.67 4.49 -6.82
N PHE A 42 -7.90 5.68 -7.36
CA PHE A 42 -7.64 6.93 -6.64
C PHE A 42 -8.70 7.17 -5.56
N PHE A 43 -8.26 7.68 -4.41
CA PHE A 43 -9.17 8.12 -3.36
C PHE A 43 -8.66 9.39 -2.66
N SER A 44 -9.60 10.20 -2.16
CA SER A 44 -9.32 11.37 -1.32
C SER A 44 -10.30 11.35 -0.15
N PRO A 45 -9.87 10.87 1.03
CA PRO A 45 -10.80 10.67 2.15
C PRO A 45 -11.26 12.00 2.76
N ARG A 46 -10.51 13.08 2.55
CA ARG A 46 -10.83 14.44 2.99
C ARG A 46 -9.93 15.47 2.29
N PRO A 47 -10.27 16.77 2.33
CA PRO A 47 -9.44 17.82 1.73
C PRO A 47 -8.00 17.78 2.24
N GLY A 48 -7.05 17.87 1.30
CA GLY A 48 -5.62 17.82 1.59
C GLY A 48 -5.06 16.40 1.81
N TYR A 49 -5.86 15.35 1.65
CA TYR A 49 -5.41 13.96 1.72
C TYR A 49 -5.69 13.29 0.38
N ALA A 50 -4.67 12.65 -0.20
CA ALA A 50 -4.78 11.95 -1.47
C ALA A 50 -4.07 10.60 -1.37
N GLY A 51 -4.63 9.59 -2.03
CA GLY A 51 -4.08 8.25 -2.01
C GLY A 51 -4.49 7.42 -3.22
N MET A 52 -3.86 6.26 -3.33
CA MET A 52 -4.12 5.26 -4.35
C MET A 52 -4.21 3.90 -3.69
N TYR A 53 -5.23 3.11 -4.06
CA TYR A 53 -5.29 1.68 -3.81
C TYR A 53 -4.74 0.93 -5.02
N PHE A 54 -4.06 -0.18 -4.77
CA PHE A 54 -3.64 -1.14 -5.78
C PHE A 54 -4.13 -2.51 -5.36
N TYR A 55 -4.91 -3.11 -6.22
CA TYR A 55 -5.34 -4.49 -6.12
C TYR A 55 -4.56 -5.32 -7.12
N VAL A 56 -3.81 -6.28 -6.62
CA VAL A 56 -3.01 -7.19 -7.45
C VAL A 56 -3.67 -8.56 -7.42
N GLU A 57 -4.21 -8.96 -8.56
CA GLU A 57 -4.79 -10.29 -8.77
C GLU A 57 -3.72 -11.26 -9.25
N GLY A 58 -3.72 -12.51 -8.77
CA GLY A 58 -2.80 -13.53 -9.25
C GLY A 58 -3.03 -14.91 -8.65
N ASN A 59 -2.58 -15.95 -9.35
CA ASN A 59 -2.86 -17.37 -9.07
C ASN A 59 -2.36 -17.91 -7.71
N ALA A 60 -1.58 -17.15 -6.95
CA ALA A 60 -0.93 -17.65 -5.74
C ALA A 60 -0.93 -16.69 -4.54
N ALA A 61 -1.20 -15.39 -4.74
CA ALA A 61 -1.20 -14.41 -3.66
C ALA A 61 -1.94 -13.15 -4.12
N THR A 62 -3.11 -12.89 -3.55
CA THR A 62 -3.79 -11.61 -3.70
C THR A 62 -3.13 -10.61 -2.74
N SER A 63 -2.72 -9.45 -3.26
CA SER A 63 -2.17 -8.37 -2.42
C SER A 63 -2.99 -7.09 -2.60
N LYS A 64 -3.38 -6.49 -1.47
CA LYS A 64 -4.03 -5.18 -1.41
C LYS A 64 -3.00 -4.18 -0.91
N GLN A 65 -2.60 -3.24 -1.75
CA GLN A 65 -1.62 -2.21 -1.39
C GLN A 65 -2.28 -0.84 -1.46
N PHE A 66 -1.76 0.11 -0.68
CA PHE A 66 -2.20 1.49 -0.76
C PHE A 66 -1.09 2.45 -0.36
N PHE A 67 -1.21 3.69 -0.79
CA PHE A 67 -0.54 4.79 -0.13
C PHE A 67 -1.49 5.96 0.08
N ILE A 68 -1.20 6.78 1.09
CA ILE A 68 -1.88 8.04 1.38
C ILE A 68 -0.85 9.10 1.75
N THR A 69 -1.09 10.33 1.31
CA THR A 69 -0.22 11.48 1.54
C THR A 69 -1.03 12.74 1.78
N ASP A 70 -0.41 13.73 2.43
CA ASP A 70 -0.89 15.11 2.43
C ASP A 70 -0.25 15.99 1.33
N SER A 71 0.47 15.39 0.39
CA SER A 71 1.27 16.01 -0.69
C SER A 71 2.43 16.91 -0.27
N VAL A 72 2.56 17.27 1.03
CA VAL A 72 3.55 18.24 1.50
C VAL A 72 4.64 17.58 2.35
N ARG A 73 4.26 16.72 3.31
CA ARG A 73 5.19 16.21 4.34
C ARG A 73 4.97 14.76 4.73
N HIS A 74 3.74 14.27 4.67
CA HIS A 74 3.37 12.97 5.18
C HIS A 74 3.09 12.00 4.04
N PHE A 75 3.66 10.81 4.13
CA PHE A 75 3.44 9.73 3.18
C PHE A 75 3.42 8.41 3.94
N LEU A 76 2.31 7.68 3.88
CA LEU A 76 2.14 6.35 4.44
C LEU A 76 1.83 5.38 3.32
N ARG A 77 2.58 4.27 3.27
CA ARG A 77 2.32 3.15 2.37
C ARG A 77 2.02 1.91 3.21
N GLY A 78 0.98 1.17 2.83
CA GLY A 78 0.61 -0.11 3.42
C GLY A 78 0.47 -1.18 2.34
N ALA A 79 0.74 -2.43 2.71
CA ALA A 79 0.51 -3.59 1.87
C ALA A 79 0.01 -4.73 2.75
N LEU A 80 -1.10 -5.33 2.34
CA LEU A 80 -1.71 -6.49 2.94
C LEU A 80 -1.46 -7.70 2.03
N TYR A 81 -0.72 -8.67 2.55
CA TYR A 81 -0.37 -9.91 1.86
C TYR A 81 -1.15 -11.06 2.47
N PHE A 82 -1.83 -11.83 1.64
CA PHE A 82 -2.41 -13.11 2.02
C PHE A 82 -1.48 -14.22 1.56
N ASP A 83 -0.75 -14.82 2.51
CA ASP A 83 0.01 -16.03 2.27
C ASP A 83 -0.91 -17.23 2.45
N ALA A 84 -1.69 -17.52 1.41
CA ALA A 84 -2.67 -18.58 1.47
C ALA A 84 -2.71 -19.37 0.17
N THR A 85 -2.75 -20.70 0.33
CA THR A 85 -2.94 -21.67 -0.76
C THR A 85 -4.22 -21.30 -1.54
N PRO A 86 -4.26 -21.43 -2.88
CA PRO A 86 -5.19 -20.73 -3.78
C PRO A 86 -6.65 -21.21 -3.70
N ASN A 87 -7.24 -21.18 -2.50
CA ASN A 87 -8.66 -21.29 -2.28
C ASN A 87 -9.21 -19.91 -1.94
N GLU A 88 -9.36 -19.10 -3.00
CA GLU A 88 -9.81 -17.71 -2.95
C GLU A 88 -11.12 -17.53 -2.14
N ASP A 89 -12.05 -18.49 -2.26
CA ASP A 89 -13.34 -18.44 -1.57
C ASP A 89 -13.21 -18.56 -0.05
N SER A 90 -12.20 -19.26 0.47
CA SER A 90 -12.00 -19.42 1.92
C SER A 90 -11.42 -18.16 2.58
N ILE A 91 -10.71 -17.33 1.82
CA ILE A 91 -9.99 -16.16 2.35
C ILE A 91 -10.75 -14.86 2.04
N ARG A 92 -11.70 -14.87 1.10
CA ARG A 92 -12.48 -13.69 0.69
C ARG A 92 -13.12 -12.98 1.89
N VAL A 93 -13.77 -13.72 2.79
CA VAL A 93 -14.42 -13.13 4.00
C VAL A 93 -13.41 -12.39 4.88
N VAL A 94 -12.23 -12.97 5.11
CA VAL A 94 -11.17 -12.35 5.92
C VAL A 94 -10.55 -11.16 5.16
N SER A 95 -10.40 -11.30 3.85
CA SER A 95 -9.86 -10.27 2.97
C SER A 95 -10.75 -9.03 2.91
N ASP A 96 -12.06 -9.21 2.88
CA ASP A 96 -13.05 -8.14 2.85
C ASP A 96 -13.14 -7.46 4.22
N PHE A 97 -13.08 -8.23 5.31
CA PHE A 97 -13.03 -7.71 6.66
C PHE A 97 -11.80 -6.82 6.88
N LEU A 98 -10.61 -7.31 6.53
CA LEU A 98 -9.36 -6.53 6.68
C LEU A 98 -9.33 -5.31 5.75
N GLU A 99 -9.95 -5.39 4.57
CA GLU A 99 -10.08 -4.22 3.70
C GLU A 99 -10.97 -3.14 4.33
N ALA A 100 -12.09 -3.52 4.94
CA ALA A 100 -12.95 -2.60 5.67
C ALA A 100 -12.20 -1.91 6.81
N ASP A 101 -11.39 -2.66 7.56
CA ASP A 101 -10.55 -2.11 8.64
C ASP A 101 -9.49 -1.14 8.09
N VAL A 102 -8.82 -1.47 6.98
CA VAL A 102 -7.86 -0.58 6.33
C VAL A 102 -8.53 0.71 5.85
N LYS A 103 -9.72 0.62 5.24
CA LYS A 103 -10.52 1.78 4.85
C LYS A 103 -10.89 2.64 6.06
N HIS A 104 -11.29 2.02 7.17
CA HIS A 104 -11.59 2.73 8.41
C HIS A 104 -10.35 3.43 8.98
N LEU A 105 -9.20 2.75 9.02
CA LEU A 105 -7.92 3.31 9.43
C LEU A 105 -7.56 4.53 8.57
N ILE A 106 -7.69 4.42 7.25
CA ILE A 106 -7.41 5.53 6.32
C ILE A 106 -8.35 6.71 6.55
N SER A 107 -9.64 6.45 6.81
CA SER A 107 -10.63 7.51 7.05
C SER A 107 -10.39 8.27 8.35
N THR A 108 -9.89 7.58 9.38
CA THR A 108 -9.66 8.14 10.73
C THR A 108 -8.24 8.67 10.93
N LEU A 109 -7.29 8.29 10.06
CA LEU A 109 -5.89 8.69 10.09
C LEU A 109 -5.78 10.23 10.19
N LYS A 110 -4.92 10.74 11.07
CA LYS A 110 -4.59 12.16 11.22
C LYS A 110 -3.08 12.32 11.34
N TRP A 111 -2.50 13.14 10.47
CA TRP A 111 -1.10 13.54 10.59
C TRP A 111 -0.91 14.44 11.81
N LYS A 112 0.29 14.38 12.41
CA LYS A 112 0.69 15.21 13.55
C LYS A 112 1.95 15.98 13.19
#